data_AF-A0A2A3YYC1-F1
#
_entry.id   AF-A0A2A3YYC1-F1
#
_cell.length_a   1.000
_cell.length_b   1.000
_cell.length_c   1.000
_cell.angle_alpha   90.00
_cell.angle_beta   90.00
_cell.angle_gamma   90.00
#
_symmetry.space_group_name_H-M   'P 1'
#
loop_
_entity.id
_entity.type
_entity.pdbx_description
1 polymer ?
#
loop_
_entity_poly.entity_id
_entity_poly.type
_entity_poly.pdbx_seq_one_letter_code
_entity_poly.pdbx_strand_id
1 'polypeptide(L)'
;MGLCPPASNEVVSVVFDGSETNSTSVGELPETLRLLDLVGTDEDPYKEGGAWAYAEELGGRVFFITQNERYTDGRVLLDEAQIERAVARKGITRWAWVKHDKDVISEDDVKRNPAAVLGDPKADGYHVAVERKSFASVGQIARLFGVSPSQVEVKPQGSFMDLVEYLTHEHPNQLAKGKHHYADEEVHASFDWRPALDDHKLARSAKAGQRASLKKRDAIREAVMLGEMTLKQVRENERAIYIQDLEKLQKLRQDFMLHQPAPRHRMNYYIGSPAGAVRKGRTGKTQLAKLFARMLYPDLEADECYHVATDARVPLQNYKGQPVIIWDDYSVPGLLAALGSREGVWQVFDDHPSASDANIKYGSVRLVHAVNIIAKTTPYAEYLDGLAGEYTDASGNVHEAEDRSQSWGRFPVVFEVTPDSIEMLLNRGFADDTDDFLAYQKVARMRASMKAVCSGLDAIESDEEREAATFQVGEVLLRPIIDQHRALQPVADRAGADVVGELLAGIEVLDGEALEQADAEHAAEVHAAVLDGVAVEEEQRRQARLASQREELTKVNEHIGRLREAGFYELPQSSRREVLDIIEGGAS
;
A
#
# COMPACT_ATOMS: atom_id res chain seq x y z
N MET A 1 -5.58 0.96 17.75
CA MET A 1 -6.23 -0.33 17.46
C MET A 1 -7.18 -0.66 18.60
N GLY A 2 -8.48 -0.73 18.31
CA GLY A 2 -9.53 -1.03 19.29
C GLY A 2 -10.84 -1.19 18.52
N LEU A 3 -10.99 -2.32 17.84
CA LEU A 3 -12.18 -2.64 17.06
C LEU A 3 -13.20 -3.36 17.95
N CYS A 4 -14.36 -2.75 18.06
CA CYS A 4 -15.57 -3.31 18.63
C CYS A 4 -16.01 -4.53 17.80
N PRO A 5 -16.36 -5.69 18.42
CA PRO A 5 -16.78 -6.86 17.66
C PRO A 5 -18.18 -6.66 17.06
N PRO A 6 -18.43 -7.14 15.82
CA PRO A 6 -19.76 -7.07 15.21
C PRO A 6 -20.70 -8.06 15.89
N ALA A 7 -21.93 -7.61 16.10
CA ALA A 7 -23.03 -8.41 16.63
C ALA A 7 -23.21 -9.70 15.81
N SER A 8 -23.03 -10.83 16.49
CA SER A 8 -23.38 -12.15 15.98
C SER A 8 -24.89 -12.24 15.81
N ASN A 9 -25.36 -12.21 14.56
CA ASN A 9 -26.68 -12.74 14.24
C ASN A 9 -26.63 -14.26 14.47
N GLU A 10 -27.04 -14.69 15.66
CA GLU A 10 -27.36 -16.08 15.93
C GLU A 10 -28.46 -16.52 14.95
N VAL A 11 -28.07 -17.32 13.97
CA VAL A 11 -29.00 -18.21 13.29
C VAL A 11 -29.36 -19.26 14.33
N VAL A 12 -30.48 -19.05 15.02
CA VAL A 12 -31.05 -20.05 15.92
C VAL A 12 -31.49 -21.23 15.06
N SER A 13 -30.62 -22.22 14.92
CA SER A 13 -31.00 -23.54 14.44
C SER A 13 -31.78 -24.21 15.56
N VAL A 14 -33.10 -24.00 15.59
CA VAL A 14 -33.97 -24.81 16.44
C VAL A 14 -34.04 -26.19 15.82
N VAL A 15 -33.21 -27.10 16.33
CA VAL A 15 -33.32 -28.53 16.09
C VAL A 15 -34.52 -28.99 16.92
N PHE A 16 -35.64 -29.29 16.26
CA PHE A 16 -36.74 -30.00 16.91
C PHE A 16 -36.52 -31.50 16.79
N ASP A 17 -36.48 -32.12 17.96
CA ASP A 17 -36.20 -33.52 18.22
C ASP A 17 -37.32 -34.38 17.63
N GLY A 18 -37.01 -35.11 16.56
CA GLY A 18 -37.93 -36.02 15.90
C GLY A 18 -37.81 -37.42 16.48
N SER A 19 -38.21 -37.62 17.73
CA SER A 19 -38.80 -38.86 18.26
C SER A 19 -38.91 -38.76 19.78
N GLU A 20 -40.08 -38.37 20.30
CA GLU A 20 -40.41 -38.68 21.69
C GLU A 20 -40.47 -40.21 21.83
N THR A 21 -39.45 -40.80 22.46
CA THR A 21 -39.56 -42.13 23.06
C THR A 21 -40.43 -42.02 24.30
N ASN A 22 -41.74 -41.90 24.10
CA ASN A 22 -42.70 -42.07 25.18
C ASN A 22 -42.87 -43.58 25.38
N SER A 23 -42.38 -44.10 26.51
CA SER A 23 -42.54 -45.51 26.89
C SER A 23 -44.03 -45.82 27.06
N THR A 24 -44.67 -46.27 25.98
CA THR A 24 -46.05 -46.72 25.99
C THR A 24 -46.08 -48.21 26.28
N SER A 25 -46.89 -48.58 27.26
CA SER A 25 -47.30 -49.96 27.50
C SER A 25 -47.84 -50.59 26.22
N VAL A 26 -47.54 -51.88 26.01
CA VAL A 26 -48.00 -52.64 24.84
C VAL A 26 -49.53 -52.57 24.76
N GLY A 27 -50.04 -51.86 23.74
CA GLY A 27 -51.48 -51.74 23.44
C GLY A 27 -52.05 -50.31 23.45
N GLU A 28 -51.26 -49.29 23.77
CA GLU A 28 -51.75 -47.93 23.97
C GLU A 28 -51.23 -46.97 22.87
N LEU A 29 -52.12 -46.30 22.12
CA LEU A 29 -51.77 -45.38 21.01
C LEU A 29 -50.81 -44.27 21.48
N PRO A 30 -49.83 -43.81 20.67
CA PRO A 30 -49.03 -42.63 21.00
C PRO A 30 -49.89 -41.42 21.33
N GLU A 31 -49.43 -40.60 22.29
CA GLU A 31 -50.14 -39.41 22.76
C GLU A 31 -50.59 -38.50 21.62
N THR A 32 -49.71 -38.28 20.63
CA THR A 32 -50.00 -37.48 19.45
C THR A 32 -51.19 -37.99 18.63
N LEU A 33 -51.37 -39.31 18.50
CA LEU A 33 -52.51 -39.90 17.80
C LEU A 33 -53.79 -39.82 18.63
N ARG A 34 -53.69 -39.95 19.97
CA ARG A 34 -54.84 -39.74 20.87
C ARG A 34 -55.34 -38.31 20.81
N LEU A 35 -54.43 -37.34 20.85
CA LEU A 35 -54.77 -35.92 20.75
C LEU A 35 -55.41 -35.60 19.40
N LEU A 36 -54.96 -36.25 18.32
CA LEU A 36 -55.57 -36.10 16.99
C LEU A 36 -57.05 -36.53 16.99
N ASP A 37 -57.41 -37.58 17.72
CA ASP A 37 -58.80 -38.06 17.86
C ASP A 37 -59.70 -37.10 18.65
N LEU A 38 -59.12 -36.19 19.44
CA LEU A 38 -59.85 -35.18 20.22
C LEU A 38 -60.08 -33.87 19.46
N VAL A 39 -59.49 -33.68 18.28
CA VAL A 39 -59.64 -32.45 17.49
C VAL A 39 -61.10 -32.23 17.10
N GLY A 40 -61.62 -31.03 17.37
CA GLY A 40 -63.03 -30.68 17.14
C GLY A 40 -64.01 -31.14 18.23
N THR A 41 -63.53 -31.77 19.31
CA THR A 41 -64.34 -32.16 20.47
C THR A 41 -64.32 -31.09 21.58
N ASP A 42 -64.99 -31.35 22.70
CA ASP A 42 -64.90 -30.46 23.87
C ASP A 42 -63.48 -30.40 24.47
N GLU A 43 -62.70 -31.47 24.30
CA GLU A 43 -61.30 -31.61 24.74
C GLU A 43 -60.30 -31.33 23.60
N ASP A 44 -60.65 -30.46 22.65
CA ASP A 44 -59.79 -30.12 21.51
C ASP A 44 -58.40 -29.61 21.98
N PRO A 45 -57.30 -30.27 21.57
CA PRO A 45 -55.95 -29.95 22.03
C PRO A 45 -55.45 -28.57 21.56
N TYR A 46 -56.11 -27.93 20.60
CA TYR A 46 -55.79 -26.58 20.13
C TYR A 46 -56.44 -25.46 20.96
N LYS A 47 -57.38 -25.78 21.87
CA LYS A 47 -57.97 -24.78 22.78
C LYS A 47 -56.92 -24.22 23.74
N GLU A 48 -57.20 -23.04 24.28
CA GLU A 48 -56.33 -22.38 25.26
C GLU A 48 -56.05 -23.31 26.45
N GLY A 49 -54.76 -23.54 26.76
CA GLY A 49 -54.31 -24.49 27.78
C GLY A 49 -54.18 -25.95 27.32
N GLY A 50 -54.56 -26.28 26.08
CA GLY A 50 -54.37 -27.60 25.48
C GLY A 50 -52.95 -27.86 24.97
N ALA A 51 -52.61 -29.13 24.76
CA ALA A 51 -51.25 -29.57 24.39
C ALA A 51 -50.74 -28.97 23.07
N TRP A 52 -51.63 -28.55 22.15
CA TRP A 52 -51.29 -27.98 20.85
C TRP A 52 -51.67 -26.50 20.70
N ALA A 53 -52.00 -25.80 21.80
CA ALA A 53 -52.33 -24.38 21.77
C ALA A 53 -51.23 -23.51 21.12
N TYR A 54 -49.95 -23.87 21.32
CA TYR A 54 -48.80 -23.17 20.73
C TYR A 54 -48.84 -23.10 19.19
N ALA A 55 -49.49 -24.08 18.54
CA ALA A 55 -49.53 -24.18 17.09
C ALA A 55 -50.40 -23.08 16.45
N GLU A 56 -51.21 -22.37 17.23
CA GLU A 56 -51.97 -21.21 16.75
C GLU A 56 -51.12 -19.93 16.61
N GLU A 57 -50.02 -19.84 17.36
CA GLU A 57 -49.15 -18.67 17.37
C GLU A 57 -48.00 -18.76 16.35
N LEU A 58 -47.51 -19.98 16.09
CA LEU A 58 -46.50 -20.25 15.07
C LEU A 58 -47.15 -20.29 13.68
N GLY A 59 -46.57 -19.63 12.69
CA GLY A 59 -47.15 -19.64 11.35
C GLY A 59 -46.33 -18.95 10.27
N GLY A 60 -46.82 -19.01 9.04
CA GLY A 60 -46.14 -18.44 7.89
C GLY A 60 -46.98 -18.52 6.62
N ARG A 61 -46.30 -18.55 5.47
CA ARG A 61 -46.94 -18.64 4.14
C ARG A 61 -46.50 -19.87 3.36
N VAL A 62 -45.33 -20.42 3.66
CA VAL A 62 -44.81 -21.64 3.04
C VAL A 62 -44.67 -22.69 4.13
N PHE A 63 -45.18 -23.89 3.84
CA PHE A 63 -45.19 -25.01 4.77
C PHE A 63 -44.66 -26.25 4.08
N PHE A 64 -44.00 -27.10 4.84
CA PHE A 64 -43.58 -28.42 4.42
C PHE A 64 -44.16 -29.44 5.40
N ILE A 65 -44.93 -30.39 4.89
CA ILE A 65 -45.56 -31.44 5.69
C ILE A 65 -44.86 -32.75 5.35
N THR A 66 -44.45 -33.50 6.38
CA THR A 66 -43.88 -34.83 6.26
C THR A 66 -44.64 -35.76 7.18
N GLN A 67 -45.24 -36.83 6.66
CA GLN A 67 -45.99 -37.78 7.49
C GLN A 67 -46.04 -39.16 6.84
N ASN A 68 -45.91 -40.22 7.64
CA ASN A 68 -46.02 -41.60 7.15
C ASN A 68 -47.44 -41.89 6.66
N GLU A 69 -47.59 -42.83 5.72
CA GLU A 69 -48.91 -43.27 5.25
C GLU A 69 -49.66 -43.99 6.38
N ARG A 70 -48.96 -44.85 7.14
CA ARG A 70 -49.53 -45.71 8.17
C ARG A 70 -48.73 -45.68 9.45
N TYR A 71 -49.44 -45.89 10.56
CA TYR A 71 -48.84 -46.24 11.84
C TYR A 71 -48.55 -47.74 11.90
N THR A 72 -47.73 -48.17 12.86
CA THR A 72 -47.28 -49.57 13.01
C THR A 72 -48.42 -50.58 13.21
N ASP A 73 -49.59 -50.13 13.66
CA ASP A 73 -50.80 -50.95 13.83
C ASP A 73 -51.70 -51.02 12.57
N GLY A 74 -51.29 -50.37 11.48
CA GLY A 74 -52.02 -50.32 10.21
C GLY A 74 -52.98 -49.14 10.05
N ARG A 75 -53.16 -48.29 11.08
CA ARG A 75 -53.94 -47.05 11.02
C ARG A 75 -53.40 -46.11 9.94
N VAL A 76 -54.27 -45.61 9.06
CA VAL A 76 -53.91 -44.59 8.06
C VAL A 76 -53.70 -43.25 8.77
N LEU A 77 -52.55 -42.63 8.55
CA LEU A 77 -52.17 -41.33 9.12
C LEU A 77 -52.33 -40.21 8.10
N LEU A 78 -51.87 -40.44 6.87
CA LEU A 78 -52.03 -39.53 5.74
C LEU A 78 -52.17 -40.34 4.44
N ASP A 79 -53.19 -40.05 3.65
CA ASP A 79 -53.38 -40.63 2.33
C ASP A 79 -53.58 -39.54 1.25
N GLU A 80 -53.53 -39.94 -0.02
CA GLU A 80 -53.73 -39.05 -1.16
C GLU A 80 -55.08 -38.31 -1.08
N ALA A 81 -56.14 -38.98 -0.62
CA ALA A 81 -57.46 -38.37 -0.54
C ALA A 81 -57.53 -37.27 0.52
N GLN A 82 -56.82 -37.41 1.65
CA GLN A 82 -56.63 -36.38 2.66
C GLN A 82 -55.86 -35.19 2.08
N ILE A 83 -54.75 -35.45 1.38
CA ILE A 83 -53.92 -34.41 0.76
C ILE A 83 -54.74 -33.62 -0.27
N GLU A 84 -55.42 -34.29 -1.20
CA GLU A 84 -56.24 -33.67 -2.25
C GLU A 84 -57.39 -32.83 -1.66
N ARG A 85 -58.06 -33.32 -0.60
CA ARG A 85 -59.06 -32.53 0.13
C ARG A 85 -58.46 -31.29 0.81
N ALA A 86 -57.27 -31.41 1.38
CA ALA A 86 -56.59 -30.32 2.08
C ALA A 86 -56.17 -29.22 1.09
N VAL A 87 -55.51 -29.60 0.00
CA VAL A 87 -54.99 -28.65 -1.00
C VAL A 87 -56.08 -27.98 -1.84
N ALA A 88 -57.25 -28.60 -1.96
CA ALA A 88 -58.43 -28.00 -2.59
C ALA A 88 -59.08 -26.87 -1.75
N ARG A 89 -58.72 -26.70 -0.47
CA ARG A 89 -59.28 -25.63 0.37
C ARG A 89 -58.84 -24.25 -0.12
N LYS A 90 -59.80 -23.31 -0.07
CA LYS A 90 -59.57 -21.89 -0.38
C LYS A 90 -58.42 -21.32 0.47
N GLY A 91 -57.42 -20.75 -0.19
CA GLY A 91 -56.30 -20.05 0.45
C GLY A 91 -54.95 -20.72 0.28
N ILE A 92 -54.91 -21.95 -0.23
CA ILE A 92 -53.69 -22.57 -0.78
C ILE A 92 -53.54 -22.11 -2.23
N THR A 93 -52.40 -21.50 -2.56
CA THR A 93 -52.14 -20.91 -3.88
C THR A 93 -51.28 -21.79 -4.77
N ARG A 94 -50.26 -22.42 -4.21
CA ARG A 94 -49.45 -23.43 -4.89
C ARG A 94 -49.21 -24.59 -3.97
N TRP A 95 -49.17 -25.79 -4.53
CA TRP A 95 -48.83 -26.99 -3.79
C TRP A 95 -48.14 -28.00 -4.71
N ALA A 96 -47.32 -28.85 -4.10
CA ALA A 96 -46.74 -30.03 -4.74
C ALA A 96 -46.56 -31.13 -3.69
N TRP A 97 -46.77 -32.39 -4.04
CA TRP A 97 -46.55 -33.53 -3.17
C TRP A 97 -46.05 -34.76 -3.93
N VAL A 98 -45.43 -35.68 -3.20
CA VAL A 98 -44.95 -36.97 -3.71
C VAL A 98 -45.04 -38.01 -2.59
N LYS A 99 -45.25 -39.28 -2.97
CA LYS A 99 -45.11 -40.41 -2.05
C LYS A 99 -43.65 -40.85 -2.04
N HIS A 100 -43.03 -40.85 -0.86
CA HIS A 100 -41.69 -41.40 -0.63
C HIS A 100 -41.82 -42.84 -0.12
N ASP A 101 -41.71 -43.80 -1.03
CA ASP A 101 -41.84 -45.25 -0.79
C ASP A 101 -40.56 -46.04 -1.14
N LYS A 102 -39.51 -45.36 -1.61
CA LYS A 102 -38.23 -45.96 -2.06
C LYS A 102 -37.04 -45.51 -1.21
N ASP A 103 -37.30 -44.72 -0.18
CA ASP A 103 -36.26 -44.21 0.71
C ASP A 103 -35.69 -45.32 1.59
N VAL A 104 -34.37 -45.29 1.78
CA VAL A 104 -33.65 -46.21 2.67
C VAL A 104 -33.05 -45.45 3.84
N ILE A 105 -32.89 -46.12 4.97
CA ILE A 105 -32.23 -45.59 6.16
C ILE A 105 -30.78 -45.24 5.79
N SER A 106 -30.42 -43.96 5.95
CA SER A 106 -29.09 -43.41 5.66
C SER A 106 -28.20 -43.37 6.91
N GLU A 107 -26.91 -43.08 6.74
CA GLU A 107 -25.98 -42.95 7.88
C GLU A 107 -26.41 -41.86 8.88
N ASP A 108 -27.03 -40.78 8.39
CA ASP A 108 -27.56 -39.72 9.25
C ASP A 108 -28.77 -40.20 10.07
N ASP A 109 -29.57 -41.14 9.54
CA ASP A 109 -30.69 -41.73 10.27
C ASP A 109 -30.19 -42.66 11.39
N VAL A 110 -29.13 -43.44 11.14
CA VAL A 110 -28.49 -44.29 12.17
C VAL A 110 -27.86 -43.46 13.29
N LYS A 111 -27.29 -42.29 12.98
CA LYS A 111 -26.79 -41.35 14.00
C LYS A 111 -27.90 -40.81 14.90
N ARG A 112 -29.09 -40.58 14.35
CA ARG A 112 -30.25 -40.06 15.09
C ARG A 112 -30.96 -41.14 15.88
N ASN A 113 -31.05 -42.34 15.31
CA ASN A 113 -31.64 -43.50 15.94
C ASN A 113 -30.66 -44.68 15.83
N PRO A 114 -29.86 -44.96 16.88
CA PRO A 114 -28.92 -46.07 16.88
C PRO A 114 -29.56 -47.47 16.71
N ALA A 115 -30.88 -47.59 16.86
CA ALA A 115 -31.61 -48.84 16.59
C ALA A 115 -31.99 -49.01 15.10
N ALA A 116 -31.81 -47.98 14.27
CA ALA A 116 -32.04 -48.03 12.83
C ALA A 116 -30.92 -48.80 12.13
N VAL A 117 -31.29 -49.65 11.17
CA VAL A 117 -30.33 -50.46 10.39
C VAL A 117 -30.08 -49.77 9.06
N LEU A 118 -28.82 -49.43 8.78
CA LEU A 118 -28.41 -48.77 7.54
C LEU A 118 -28.86 -49.59 6.31
N GLY A 119 -29.54 -48.94 5.37
CA GLY A 119 -30.00 -49.55 4.13
C GLY A 119 -31.37 -50.22 4.18
N ASP A 120 -31.98 -50.38 5.35
CA ASP A 120 -33.35 -50.89 5.45
C ASP A 120 -34.35 -49.88 4.84
N PRO A 121 -35.47 -50.34 4.24
CA PRO A 121 -36.52 -49.46 3.75
C PRO A 121 -37.10 -48.58 4.86
N LYS A 122 -37.29 -47.29 4.57
CA LYS A 122 -38.08 -46.42 5.43
C LYS A 122 -39.56 -46.72 5.28
N ALA A 123 -40.35 -46.31 6.27
CA ALA A 123 -41.80 -46.34 6.16
C ALA A 123 -42.25 -45.39 5.04
N ASP A 124 -43.17 -45.86 4.20
CA ASP A 124 -43.83 -45.05 3.19
C ASP A 124 -44.42 -43.78 3.83
N GLY A 125 -44.15 -42.63 3.22
CA GLY A 125 -44.67 -41.35 3.69
C GLY A 125 -44.90 -40.36 2.57
N TYR A 126 -45.58 -39.26 2.88
CA TYR A 126 -45.82 -38.17 1.95
C TYR A 126 -45.04 -36.94 2.36
N HIS A 127 -44.44 -36.30 1.36
CA HIS A 127 -43.92 -34.94 1.48
C HIS A 127 -44.84 -34.00 0.71
N VAL A 128 -45.31 -32.95 1.37
CA VAL A 128 -46.20 -31.95 0.79
C VAL A 128 -45.61 -30.56 1.00
N ALA A 129 -45.32 -29.86 -0.10
CA ALA A 129 -44.97 -28.45 -0.10
C ALA A 129 -46.22 -27.62 -0.37
N VAL A 130 -46.50 -26.63 0.48
CA VAL A 130 -47.68 -25.76 0.36
C VAL A 130 -47.26 -24.29 0.46
N GLU A 131 -47.77 -23.47 -0.45
CA GLU A 131 -47.67 -22.02 -0.37
C GLU A 131 -49.05 -21.38 -0.34
N ARG A 132 -49.19 -20.35 0.51
CA ARG A 132 -50.39 -19.53 0.68
C ARG A 132 -50.09 -18.07 0.41
N LYS A 133 -51.08 -17.34 -0.11
CA LYS A 133 -51.02 -15.88 -0.27
C LYS A 133 -51.01 -15.15 1.07
N SER A 134 -51.80 -15.63 2.03
CA SER A 134 -51.97 -15.04 3.35
C SER A 134 -51.28 -15.88 4.42
N PHE A 135 -50.96 -15.26 5.55
CA PHE A 135 -50.48 -15.96 6.73
C PHE A 135 -51.46 -17.04 7.19
N ALA A 136 -50.92 -18.12 7.74
CA ALA A 136 -51.64 -19.20 8.38
C ALA A 136 -50.87 -19.70 9.60
N SER A 137 -51.59 -20.11 10.64
CA SER A 137 -50.95 -20.81 11.77
C SER A 137 -50.61 -22.25 11.40
N VAL A 138 -49.64 -22.84 12.09
CA VAL A 138 -49.30 -24.26 11.96
C VAL A 138 -50.50 -25.13 12.30
N GLY A 139 -51.27 -24.77 13.34
CA GLY A 139 -52.49 -25.47 13.72
C GLY A 139 -53.54 -25.45 12.62
N GLN A 140 -53.70 -24.34 11.90
CA GLN A 140 -54.59 -24.28 10.74
C GLN A 140 -54.17 -25.25 9.63
N ILE A 141 -52.87 -25.35 9.33
CA ILE A 141 -52.37 -26.27 8.31
C ILE A 141 -52.46 -27.73 8.78
N ALA A 142 -52.06 -28.03 10.00
CA ALA A 142 -52.13 -29.36 10.59
C ALA A 142 -53.56 -29.92 10.56
N ARG A 143 -54.56 -29.12 10.95
CA ARG A 143 -55.99 -29.50 10.85
C ARG A 143 -56.48 -29.70 9.42
N LEU A 144 -55.95 -28.96 8.43
CA LEU A 144 -56.34 -29.15 7.03
C LEU A 144 -55.92 -30.52 6.51
N PHE A 145 -54.69 -30.94 6.85
CA PHE A 145 -54.13 -32.23 6.43
C PHE A 145 -54.50 -33.38 7.35
N GLY A 146 -55.07 -33.11 8.53
CA GLY A 146 -55.39 -34.13 9.52
C GLY A 146 -54.14 -34.75 10.14
N VAL A 147 -53.09 -33.96 10.33
CA VAL A 147 -51.81 -34.39 10.92
C VAL A 147 -51.54 -33.64 12.22
N SER A 148 -50.60 -34.14 13.03
CA SER A 148 -50.14 -33.43 14.22
C SER A 148 -49.36 -32.16 13.83
N PRO A 149 -49.40 -31.07 14.62
CA PRO A 149 -48.59 -29.87 14.40
C PRO A 149 -47.09 -30.13 14.26
N SER A 150 -46.56 -31.18 14.90
CA SER A 150 -45.15 -31.57 14.79
C SER A 150 -44.74 -32.01 13.39
N GLN A 151 -45.70 -32.40 12.55
CA GLN A 151 -45.47 -32.83 11.16
C GLN A 151 -45.50 -31.67 10.16
N VAL A 152 -45.70 -30.43 10.63
CA VAL A 152 -45.85 -29.25 9.79
C VAL A 152 -44.75 -28.24 10.10
N GLU A 153 -43.85 -28.02 9.15
CA GLU A 153 -42.75 -27.06 9.27
C GLU A 153 -43.08 -25.75 8.55
N VAL A 154 -42.83 -24.61 9.20
CA VAL A 154 -42.88 -23.29 8.56
C VAL A 154 -41.56 -23.02 7.85
N LYS A 155 -41.61 -22.59 6.59
CA LYS A 155 -40.42 -22.28 5.79
C LYS A 155 -40.42 -20.81 5.31
N PRO A 156 -39.24 -20.22 5.00
CA PRO A 156 -39.16 -18.86 4.47
C PRO A 156 -39.95 -18.68 3.17
N GLN A 157 -40.54 -17.51 2.94
CA GLN A 157 -41.42 -17.24 1.80
C GLN A 157 -40.79 -17.54 0.41
N GLY A 158 -39.47 -17.43 0.28
CA GLY A 158 -38.76 -17.70 -0.98
C GLY A 158 -38.33 -19.16 -1.20
N SER A 159 -38.59 -20.06 -0.25
CA SER A 159 -38.07 -21.43 -0.26
C SER A 159 -38.99 -22.45 -0.94
N PHE A 160 -40.20 -22.06 -1.37
CA PHE A 160 -41.18 -23.00 -1.91
C PHE A 160 -40.61 -23.85 -3.06
N MET A 161 -39.90 -23.24 -4.02
CA MET A 161 -39.29 -23.99 -5.12
C MET A 161 -38.12 -24.88 -4.67
N ASP A 162 -37.42 -24.54 -3.58
CA ASP A 162 -36.40 -25.42 -2.98
C ASP A 162 -37.07 -26.67 -2.36
N LEU A 163 -38.27 -26.52 -1.81
CA LEU A 163 -39.06 -27.65 -1.30
C LEU A 163 -39.57 -28.53 -2.43
N VAL A 164 -40.02 -27.94 -3.54
CA VAL A 164 -40.42 -28.67 -4.76
C VAL A 164 -39.24 -29.46 -5.33
N GLU A 165 -38.04 -28.87 -5.39
CA GLU A 165 -36.80 -29.57 -5.76
C GLU A 165 -36.46 -30.72 -4.82
N TYR A 166 -36.75 -30.54 -3.53
CA TYR A 166 -36.51 -31.57 -2.51
C TYR A 166 -37.43 -32.77 -2.66
N LEU A 167 -38.65 -32.62 -3.21
CA LEU A 167 -39.60 -33.72 -3.40
C LEU A 167 -38.98 -34.86 -4.22
N THR A 168 -38.21 -34.58 -5.26
CA THR A 168 -37.56 -35.63 -6.05
C THR A 168 -36.20 -36.05 -5.52
N HIS A 169 -35.61 -35.31 -4.57
CA HIS A 169 -34.21 -35.45 -4.16
C HIS A 169 -33.19 -35.24 -5.29
N GLU A 170 -33.54 -34.51 -6.36
CA GLU A 170 -32.63 -34.30 -7.50
C GLU A 170 -31.46 -33.35 -7.20
N HIS A 171 -31.57 -32.53 -6.15
CA HIS A 171 -30.52 -31.59 -5.78
C HIS A 171 -29.22 -32.37 -5.45
N PRO A 172 -28.03 -31.95 -5.93
CA PRO A 172 -26.77 -32.68 -5.74
C PRO A 172 -26.46 -33.07 -4.28
N ASN A 173 -26.78 -32.20 -3.32
CA ASN A 173 -26.62 -32.49 -1.89
C ASN A 173 -27.47 -33.66 -1.37
N GLN A 174 -28.64 -33.95 -1.98
CA GLN A 174 -29.48 -35.09 -1.58
C GLN A 174 -28.97 -36.38 -2.21
N LEU A 175 -28.56 -36.33 -3.49
CA LEU A 175 -27.90 -37.44 -4.17
C LEU A 175 -26.60 -37.85 -3.45
N ALA A 176 -25.80 -36.88 -3.00
CA ALA A 176 -24.58 -37.12 -2.23
C ALA A 176 -24.84 -37.79 -0.87
N LYS A 177 -26.07 -37.68 -0.33
CA LYS A 177 -26.52 -38.37 0.89
C LYS A 177 -27.09 -39.77 0.62
N GLY A 178 -27.04 -40.24 -0.63
CA GLY A 178 -27.54 -41.55 -1.03
C GLY A 178 -29.06 -41.67 -1.04
N LYS A 179 -29.80 -40.55 -1.09
CA LYS A 179 -31.26 -40.58 -1.15
C LYS A 179 -31.76 -41.02 -2.53
N HIS A 180 -32.92 -41.68 -2.56
CA HIS A 180 -33.55 -42.09 -3.80
C HIS A 180 -34.02 -40.88 -4.62
N HIS A 181 -33.69 -40.87 -5.91
CA HIS A 181 -34.17 -39.86 -6.87
C HIS A 181 -35.49 -40.30 -7.47
N TYR A 182 -36.59 -39.65 -7.10
CA TYR A 182 -37.93 -39.96 -7.61
C TYR A 182 -38.13 -39.37 -9.01
N ALA A 183 -38.92 -40.07 -9.84
CA ALA A 183 -39.22 -39.62 -11.19
C ALA A 183 -40.21 -38.44 -11.18
N ASP A 184 -40.19 -37.64 -12.24
CA ASP A 184 -41.01 -36.44 -12.40
C ASP A 184 -42.51 -36.75 -12.33
N GLU A 185 -42.92 -37.88 -12.89
CA GLU A 185 -44.31 -38.32 -12.96
C GLU A 185 -44.89 -38.70 -11.59
N GLU A 186 -44.03 -38.88 -10.58
CA GLU A 186 -44.44 -39.18 -9.20
C GLU A 186 -44.82 -37.91 -8.41
N VAL A 187 -44.53 -36.72 -8.94
CA VAL A 187 -44.85 -35.44 -8.30
C VAL A 187 -46.19 -34.91 -8.78
N HIS A 188 -47.09 -34.71 -7.84
CA HIS A 188 -48.40 -34.12 -8.05
C HIS A 188 -48.35 -32.64 -7.66
N ALA A 189 -48.76 -31.73 -8.56
CA ALA A 189 -48.67 -30.30 -8.29
C ALA A 189 -49.83 -29.50 -8.87
N SER A 190 -50.08 -28.33 -8.29
CA SER A 190 -51.12 -27.39 -8.73
C SER A 190 -50.72 -26.53 -9.94
N PHE A 191 -49.53 -26.73 -10.48
CA PHE A 191 -48.90 -25.91 -11.52
C PHE A 191 -47.89 -26.74 -12.31
N ASP A 192 -47.47 -26.24 -13.48
CA ASP A 192 -46.39 -26.84 -14.24
C ASP A 192 -45.05 -26.57 -13.55
N TRP A 193 -44.64 -27.52 -12.71
CA TRP A 193 -43.60 -27.30 -11.71
C TRP A 193 -42.20 -27.47 -12.27
N ARG A 194 -42.04 -28.26 -13.34
CA ARG A 194 -40.74 -28.59 -13.93
C ARG A 194 -40.07 -27.36 -14.58
N PRO A 195 -40.72 -26.61 -15.49
CA PRO A 195 -40.15 -25.38 -16.04
C PRO A 195 -39.91 -24.31 -14.95
N ALA A 196 -40.84 -24.20 -13.99
CA ALA A 196 -40.69 -23.25 -12.88
C ALA A 196 -39.47 -23.55 -11.99
N LEU A 197 -39.13 -24.83 -11.82
CA LEU A 197 -37.97 -25.26 -11.07
C LEU A 197 -36.67 -25.01 -11.83
N ASP A 198 -36.65 -25.24 -13.13
CA ASP A 198 -35.48 -24.95 -13.98
C ASP A 198 -35.17 -23.44 -13.99
N ASP A 199 -36.19 -22.59 -14.11
CA ASP A 199 -36.05 -21.13 -13.99
C ASP A 199 -35.49 -20.70 -12.63
N HIS A 200 -35.95 -21.36 -11.55
CA HIS A 200 -35.46 -21.09 -10.20
C HIS A 200 -33.98 -21.49 -10.03
N LYS A 201 -33.58 -22.66 -10.55
CA LYS A 201 -32.17 -23.10 -10.57
C LYS A 201 -31.27 -22.15 -11.35
N LEU A 202 -31.74 -21.67 -12.51
CA LEU A 202 -31.02 -20.68 -13.33
C LEU A 202 -30.87 -19.34 -12.60
N ALA A 203 -31.93 -18.84 -11.97
CA ALA A 203 -31.88 -17.60 -11.20
C ALA A 203 -30.94 -17.73 -9.98
N ARG A 204 -30.94 -18.88 -9.31
CA ARG A 204 -30.06 -19.20 -8.17
C ARG A 204 -28.58 -19.19 -8.61
N SER A 205 -28.26 -19.82 -9.74
CA SER A 205 -26.88 -19.87 -10.27
C SER A 205 -26.38 -18.50 -10.74
N ALA A 206 -27.23 -17.71 -11.41
CA ALA A 206 -26.89 -16.35 -11.84
C ALA A 206 -26.55 -15.43 -10.65
N LYS A 207 -27.35 -15.49 -9.58
CA LYS A 207 -27.08 -14.72 -8.34
C LYS A 207 -25.78 -15.16 -7.67
N ALA A 208 -25.49 -16.47 -7.64
CA ALA A 208 -24.25 -16.99 -7.09
C ALA A 208 -23.03 -16.47 -7.88
N GLY A 209 -23.09 -16.48 -9.21
CA GLY A 209 -22.05 -15.93 -10.09
C GLY A 209 -21.80 -14.44 -9.86
N GLN A 210 -22.87 -13.64 -9.74
CA GLN A 210 -22.76 -12.21 -9.43
C GLN A 210 -22.09 -11.97 -8.07
N ARG A 211 -22.48 -12.72 -7.03
CA ARG A 211 -21.89 -12.60 -5.69
C ARG A 211 -20.42 -12.98 -5.67
N ALA A 212 -20.02 -14.02 -6.40
CA ALA A 212 -18.62 -14.43 -6.53
C ALA A 212 -17.78 -13.34 -7.22
N SER A 213 -18.30 -12.76 -8.30
CA SER A 213 -17.65 -11.64 -9.01
C SER A 213 -17.45 -10.42 -8.11
N LEU A 214 -18.48 -10.03 -7.34
CA LEU A 214 -18.39 -8.93 -6.38
C LEU A 214 -17.32 -9.19 -5.30
N LYS A 215 -17.29 -10.40 -4.72
CA LYS A 215 -16.27 -10.78 -3.74
C LYS A 215 -14.85 -10.68 -4.30
N LYS A 216 -14.62 -11.19 -5.51
CA LYS A 216 -13.30 -11.10 -6.17
C LYS A 216 -12.87 -9.66 -6.36
N ARG A 217 -13.80 -8.82 -6.84
CA ARG A 217 -13.56 -7.39 -7.05
C ARG A 217 -13.22 -6.66 -5.75
N ASP A 218 -13.93 -6.95 -4.67
CA ASP A 218 -13.67 -6.34 -3.37
C ASP A 218 -12.34 -6.82 -2.76
N ALA A 219 -11.97 -8.09 -2.94
CA ALA A 219 -10.65 -8.59 -2.54
C ALA A 219 -9.49 -7.89 -3.27
N ILE A 220 -9.64 -7.63 -4.59
CA ILE A 220 -8.61 -6.90 -5.35
C ILE A 220 -8.52 -5.43 -4.90
N ARG A 221 -9.65 -4.80 -4.60
CA ARG A 221 -9.66 -3.43 -4.05
C ARG A 221 -8.91 -3.37 -2.71
N GLU A 222 -9.17 -4.32 -1.83
CA GLU A 222 -8.49 -4.45 -0.54
C GLU A 222 -6.98 -4.67 -0.73
N ALA A 223 -6.58 -5.61 -1.59
CA ALA A 223 -5.17 -5.87 -1.90
C ALA A 223 -4.44 -4.62 -2.44
N VAL A 224 -5.10 -3.81 -3.27
CA VAL A 224 -4.52 -2.53 -3.75
C VAL A 224 -4.40 -1.50 -2.63
N MET A 225 -5.39 -1.41 -1.75
CA MET A 225 -5.39 -0.51 -0.59
C MET A 225 -4.32 -0.87 0.44
N LEU A 226 -4.04 -2.17 0.61
CA LEU A 226 -2.99 -2.67 1.50
C LEU A 226 -1.60 -2.67 0.85
N GLY A 227 -1.51 -2.35 -0.45
CA GLY A 227 -0.26 -2.33 -1.21
C GLY A 227 0.26 -3.69 -1.64
N GLU A 228 -0.47 -4.77 -1.36
CA GLU A 228 -0.16 -6.14 -1.76
C GLU A 228 -0.25 -6.32 -3.28
N MET A 229 -0.99 -5.46 -3.96
CA MET A 229 -1.17 -5.50 -5.41
C MET A 229 -0.99 -4.11 -6.04
N THR A 230 -0.19 -4.03 -7.12
CA THR A 230 0.02 -2.79 -7.89
C THR A 230 -1.02 -2.64 -9.00
N LEU A 231 -1.23 -1.40 -9.46
CA LEU A 231 -2.11 -1.15 -10.62
C LEU A 231 -1.62 -1.85 -11.90
N LYS A 232 -0.29 -2.05 -12.04
CA LYS A 232 0.31 -2.81 -13.13
C LYS A 232 -0.13 -4.27 -13.08
N GLN A 233 -0.01 -4.91 -11.92
CA GLN A 233 -0.47 -6.29 -11.69
C GLN A 233 -1.97 -6.45 -11.92
N VAL A 234 -2.81 -5.49 -11.50
CA VAL A 234 -4.26 -5.57 -11.76
C VAL A 234 -4.56 -5.46 -13.25
N ARG A 235 -3.85 -4.58 -13.97
CA ARG A 235 -4.01 -4.42 -15.42
C ARG A 235 -3.63 -5.69 -16.19
N GLU A 236 -2.58 -6.38 -15.76
CA GLU A 236 -2.04 -7.56 -16.43
C GLU A 236 -2.82 -8.83 -16.08
N ASN A 237 -3.14 -9.03 -14.80
CA ASN A 237 -3.75 -10.27 -14.31
C ASN A 237 -5.29 -10.21 -14.25
N GLU A 238 -5.88 -9.02 -14.07
CA GLU A 238 -7.31 -8.82 -13.78
C GLU A 238 -7.92 -7.70 -14.62
N ARG A 239 -7.63 -7.71 -15.92
CA ARG A 239 -7.93 -6.63 -16.88
C ARG A 239 -9.40 -6.16 -16.86
N ALA A 240 -10.36 -7.07 -16.70
CA ALA A 240 -11.78 -6.72 -16.64
C ALA A 240 -12.09 -5.83 -15.42
N ILE A 241 -11.52 -6.15 -14.27
CA ILE A 241 -11.67 -5.39 -13.03
C ILE A 241 -10.92 -4.07 -13.14
N TYR A 242 -9.71 -4.07 -13.71
CA TYR A 242 -8.95 -2.84 -13.98
C TYR A 242 -9.76 -1.82 -14.77
N ILE A 243 -10.41 -2.24 -15.86
CA ILE A 243 -11.21 -1.34 -16.71
C ILE A 243 -12.45 -0.83 -15.98
N GLN A 244 -13.15 -1.69 -15.25
CA GLN A 244 -14.40 -1.33 -14.58
C GLN A 244 -14.18 -0.41 -13.36
N ASP A 245 -13.07 -0.57 -12.65
CA ASP A 245 -12.83 0.07 -11.35
C ASP A 245 -11.62 1.02 -11.34
N LEU A 246 -11.07 1.39 -12.50
CA LEU A 246 -9.82 2.16 -12.60
C LEU A 246 -9.72 3.33 -11.64
N GLU A 247 -10.72 4.22 -11.62
CA GLU A 247 -10.73 5.41 -10.76
C GLU A 247 -10.72 5.06 -9.27
N LYS A 248 -11.42 3.99 -8.89
CA LYS A 248 -11.45 3.53 -7.50
C LYS A 248 -10.12 2.90 -7.10
N LEU A 249 -9.54 2.07 -7.97
CA LEU A 249 -8.22 1.48 -7.75
C LEU A 249 -7.12 2.55 -7.65
N GLN A 250 -7.19 3.60 -8.47
CA GLN A 250 -6.28 4.75 -8.39
C GLN A 250 -6.39 5.48 -7.03
N LYS A 251 -7.61 5.73 -6.55
CA LYS A 251 -7.84 6.35 -5.24
C LYS A 251 -7.33 5.48 -4.08
N LEU A 252 -7.59 4.18 -4.13
CA LEU A 252 -7.11 3.23 -3.10
C LEU A 252 -5.58 3.14 -3.10
N ARG A 253 -4.96 3.14 -4.29
CA ARG A 253 -3.50 3.18 -4.38
C ARG A 253 -2.94 4.51 -3.87
N GLN A 254 -3.58 5.63 -4.17
CA GLN A 254 -3.17 6.93 -3.64
C GLN A 254 -3.27 6.98 -2.12
N ASP A 255 -4.35 6.46 -1.55
CA ASP A 255 -4.54 6.35 -0.09
C ASP A 255 -3.45 5.50 0.56
N PHE A 256 -3.12 4.33 -0.01
CA PHE A 256 -1.98 3.51 0.42
C PHE A 256 -0.67 4.31 0.43
N MET A 257 -0.39 5.03 -0.67
CA MET A 257 0.83 5.81 -0.80
C MET A 257 0.92 6.93 0.23
N LEU A 258 -0.19 7.63 0.49
CA LEU A 258 -0.25 8.73 1.48
C LEU A 258 0.03 8.27 2.91
N HIS A 259 -0.19 6.99 3.22
CA HIS A 259 0.03 6.43 4.56
C HIS A 259 1.37 5.71 4.70
N GLN A 260 2.26 5.79 3.71
CA GLN A 260 3.59 5.20 3.83
C GLN A 260 4.45 5.99 4.82
N PRO A 261 5.31 5.30 5.60
CA PRO A 261 6.26 5.96 6.48
C PRO A 261 7.31 6.72 5.67
N ALA A 262 7.85 7.78 6.26
CA ALA A 262 9.07 8.40 5.73
C ALA A 262 10.24 7.41 5.84
N PRO A 263 11.21 7.44 4.90
CA PRO A 263 12.43 6.68 5.05
C PRO A 263 13.20 7.17 6.29
N ARG A 264 13.89 6.26 6.97
CA ARG A 264 14.67 6.60 8.17
C ARG A 264 15.80 7.58 7.89
N HIS A 265 16.40 7.44 6.71
CA HIS A 265 17.51 8.26 6.24
C HIS A 265 17.33 8.50 4.74
N ARG A 266 17.70 9.71 4.29
CA ARG A 266 17.70 10.08 2.87
C ARG A 266 19.08 10.56 2.45
N MET A 267 19.54 10.11 1.30
CA MET A 267 20.86 10.44 0.77
C MET A 267 20.74 11.28 -0.50
N ASN A 268 21.45 12.41 -0.55
CA ASN A 268 21.40 13.30 -1.71
C ASN A 268 22.72 13.31 -2.47
N TYR A 269 22.61 13.22 -3.79
CA TYR A 269 23.73 13.22 -4.71
C TYR A 269 23.64 14.38 -5.68
N TYR A 270 24.79 14.92 -6.06
CA TYR A 270 24.90 15.87 -7.17
C TYR A 270 25.79 15.31 -8.27
N ILE A 271 25.31 15.30 -9.51
CA ILE A 271 26.08 14.90 -10.70
C ILE A 271 26.23 16.12 -11.61
N GLY A 272 27.44 16.69 -11.59
CA GLY A 272 27.82 17.96 -12.21
C GLY A 272 28.83 17.86 -13.34
N SER A 273 29.21 19.02 -13.88
CA SER A 273 30.48 19.16 -14.61
C SER A 273 31.53 19.78 -13.70
N PRO A 274 32.82 19.48 -13.88
CA PRO A 274 33.85 20.18 -13.13
C PRO A 274 33.87 21.69 -13.43
N ALA A 275 34.34 22.47 -12.46
CA ALA A 275 34.58 23.90 -12.64
C ALA A 275 35.55 24.12 -13.83
N GLY A 276 35.28 25.12 -14.67
CA GLY A 276 36.10 25.42 -15.84
C GLY A 276 36.06 24.40 -16.99
N ALA A 277 35.18 23.38 -16.93
CA ALA A 277 35.09 22.37 -17.99
C ALA A 277 34.79 22.97 -19.37
N VAL A 278 35.63 22.63 -20.36
CA VAL A 278 35.49 23.06 -21.77
C VAL A 278 34.16 22.57 -22.38
N ARG A 279 33.70 21.38 -21.98
CA ARG A 279 32.45 20.78 -22.43
C ARG A 279 31.60 20.34 -21.25
N LYS A 280 30.57 21.13 -20.92
CA LYS A 280 29.62 20.85 -19.83
C LYS A 280 28.44 19.97 -20.26
N GLY A 281 27.98 20.12 -21.51
CA GLY A 281 26.82 19.40 -22.05
C GLY A 281 27.14 18.05 -22.71
N ARG A 282 26.12 17.16 -22.75
CA ARG A 282 26.16 15.84 -23.41
C ARG A 282 27.33 14.96 -22.95
N THR A 283 27.57 14.93 -21.64
CA THR A 283 28.58 14.08 -20.97
C THR A 283 27.99 12.84 -20.30
N GLY A 284 26.66 12.64 -20.38
CA GLY A 284 25.98 11.43 -19.89
C GLY A 284 25.54 11.45 -18.42
N LYS A 285 25.43 12.64 -17.80
CA LYS A 285 25.06 12.82 -16.38
C LYS A 285 23.71 12.19 -16.00
N THR A 286 22.67 12.47 -16.78
CA THR A 286 21.33 11.88 -16.57
C THR A 286 21.36 10.35 -16.71
N GLN A 287 22.16 9.83 -17.63
CA GLN A 287 22.27 8.38 -17.83
C GLN A 287 23.07 7.73 -16.71
N LEU A 288 24.09 8.41 -16.19
CA LEU A 288 24.80 8.00 -14.99
C LEU A 288 23.86 7.97 -13.77
N ALA A 289 23.00 8.98 -13.60
CA ALA A 289 22.00 9.01 -12.54
C ALA A 289 21.03 7.83 -12.61
N LYS A 290 20.53 7.51 -13.82
CA LYS A 290 19.63 6.36 -14.05
C LYS A 290 20.33 5.03 -13.78
N LEU A 291 21.54 4.83 -14.32
CA LEU A 291 22.33 3.64 -14.07
C LEU A 291 22.61 3.48 -12.57
N PHE A 292 22.95 4.56 -11.88
CA PHE A 292 23.18 4.54 -10.44
C PHE A 292 21.92 4.14 -9.67
N ALA A 293 20.77 4.69 -10.01
CA ALA A 293 19.50 4.30 -9.41
C ALA A 293 19.15 2.82 -9.64
N ARG A 294 19.41 2.28 -10.84
CA ARG A 294 19.25 0.84 -11.15
C ARG A 294 20.17 -0.03 -10.28
N MET A 295 21.42 0.39 -10.09
CA MET A 295 22.39 -0.35 -9.27
C MET A 295 22.10 -0.31 -7.77
N LEU A 296 21.43 0.75 -7.28
CA LEU A 296 20.99 0.85 -5.88
C LEU A 296 19.82 -0.09 -5.57
N TYR A 297 18.94 -0.32 -6.55
CA TYR A 297 17.74 -1.15 -6.41
C TYR A 297 17.65 -2.18 -7.54
N PRO A 298 18.57 -3.16 -7.59
CA PRO A 298 18.65 -4.12 -8.70
C PRO A 298 17.45 -5.06 -8.79
N ASP A 299 16.73 -5.26 -7.68
CA ASP A 299 15.56 -6.14 -7.62
C ASP A 299 14.27 -5.49 -8.13
N LEU A 300 14.30 -4.19 -8.46
CA LEU A 300 13.14 -3.46 -8.97
C LEU A 300 13.20 -3.35 -10.50
N GLU A 301 12.04 -3.22 -11.13
CA GLU A 301 11.94 -2.87 -12.55
C GLU A 301 12.33 -1.40 -12.78
N ALA A 302 12.73 -1.06 -14.01
CA ALA A 302 13.28 0.28 -14.30
C ALA A 302 12.29 1.41 -14.01
N ASP A 303 10.99 1.20 -14.23
CA ASP A 303 9.93 2.18 -13.94
C ASP A 303 9.55 2.29 -12.46
N GLU A 304 10.07 1.36 -11.64
CA GLU A 304 9.88 1.29 -10.19
C GLU A 304 11.13 1.76 -9.43
N CYS A 305 12.33 1.70 -10.03
CA CYS A 305 13.58 2.16 -9.40
C CYS A 305 13.64 3.67 -9.18
N TYR A 306 13.21 4.47 -10.16
CA TYR A 306 13.38 5.92 -10.11
C TYR A 306 12.25 6.69 -10.77
N HIS A 307 12.03 7.91 -10.29
CA HIS A 307 11.22 8.93 -10.94
C HIS A 307 12.13 10.04 -11.46
N VAL A 308 11.98 10.42 -12.73
CA VAL A 308 12.70 11.56 -13.30
C VAL A 308 11.79 12.77 -13.27
N ALA A 309 12.09 13.74 -12.41
CA ALA A 309 11.46 15.03 -12.42
C ALA A 309 12.03 15.85 -13.58
N THR A 310 11.15 16.35 -14.45
CA THR A 310 11.51 17.22 -15.59
C THR A 310 10.53 18.38 -15.80
N ASP A 311 9.31 18.32 -15.23
CA ASP A 311 8.30 19.36 -15.37
C ASP A 311 8.41 20.35 -14.21
N ALA A 312 8.81 21.59 -14.50
CA ALA A 312 8.99 22.62 -13.48
C ALA A 312 7.68 23.05 -12.77
N ARG A 313 6.50 22.78 -13.35
CA ARG A 313 5.22 23.13 -12.73
C ARG A 313 4.67 22.03 -11.84
N VAL A 314 4.92 20.77 -12.19
CA VAL A 314 4.40 19.60 -11.48
C VAL A 314 5.42 18.46 -11.47
N PRO A 315 6.58 18.66 -10.82
CA PRO A 315 7.71 17.72 -10.90
C PRO A 315 7.36 16.30 -10.44
N LEU A 316 6.39 16.18 -9.54
CA LEU A 316 6.03 14.93 -8.86
C LEU A 316 4.68 14.34 -9.31
N GLN A 317 4.07 14.87 -10.38
CA GLN A 317 2.75 14.40 -10.85
C GLN A 317 2.69 12.89 -11.12
N ASN A 318 3.79 12.33 -11.63
CA ASN A 318 3.91 10.92 -12.00
C ASN A 318 4.77 10.12 -11.02
N TYR A 319 5.11 10.71 -9.88
CA TYR A 319 5.81 10.01 -8.82
C TYR A 319 4.87 8.96 -8.20
N LYS A 320 5.30 7.70 -8.19
CA LYS A 320 4.51 6.54 -7.73
C LYS A 320 5.04 5.94 -6.44
N GLY A 321 5.98 6.61 -5.78
CA GLY A 321 6.68 6.09 -4.62
C GLY A 321 7.99 5.38 -4.93
N GLN A 322 8.62 5.66 -6.07
CA GLN A 322 9.95 5.13 -6.38
C GLN A 322 10.96 5.55 -5.30
N PRO A 323 11.95 4.70 -4.99
CA PRO A 323 12.92 4.99 -3.94
C PRO A 323 13.93 6.08 -4.32
N VAL A 324 14.10 6.35 -5.61
CA VAL A 324 14.99 7.40 -6.13
C VAL A 324 14.21 8.48 -6.88
N ILE A 325 14.51 9.75 -6.59
CA ILE A 325 14.08 10.89 -7.43
C ILE A 325 15.30 11.49 -8.11
N ILE A 326 15.23 11.62 -9.43
CA ILE A 326 16.23 12.28 -10.25
C ILE A 326 15.69 13.65 -10.66
N TRP A 327 16.33 14.71 -10.17
CA TRP A 327 16.06 16.10 -10.52
C TRP A 327 16.91 16.46 -11.74
N ASP A 328 16.37 16.23 -12.93
CA ASP A 328 17.11 16.37 -14.18
C ASP A 328 17.01 17.81 -14.72
N ASP A 329 18.17 18.43 -14.92
CA ASP A 329 18.36 19.74 -15.54
C ASP A 329 17.66 20.95 -14.86
N TYR A 330 17.25 20.84 -13.60
CA TYR A 330 16.72 21.98 -12.84
C TYR A 330 17.80 23.01 -12.56
N SER A 331 17.56 24.28 -12.93
CA SER A 331 18.32 25.42 -12.38
C SER A 331 17.92 25.66 -10.92
N VAL A 332 18.73 26.41 -10.18
CA VAL A 332 18.40 26.81 -8.79
C VAL A 332 17.02 27.49 -8.71
N PRO A 333 16.72 28.55 -9.50
CA PRO A 333 15.37 29.15 -9.48
C PRO A 333 14.28 28.18 -9.92
N GLY A 334 14.59 27.28 -10.86
CA GLY A 334 13.65 26.27 -11.34
C GLY A 334 13.30 25.25 -10.26
N LEU A 335 14.28 24.81 -9.46
CA LEU A 335 14.07 23.87 -8.37
C LEU A 335 13.27 24.51 -7.24
N LEU A 336 13.63 25.75 -6.86
CA LEU A 336 12.89 26.54 -5.86
C LEU A 336 11.43 26.72 -6.28
N ALA A 337 11.17 27.09 -7.53
CA ALA A 337 9.81 27.23 -8.05
C ALA A 337 9.05 25.88 -8.07
N ALA A 338 9.73 24.79 -8.44
CA ALA A 338 9.13 23.46 -8.52
C ALA A 338 8.76 22.87 -7.15
N LEU A 339 9.53 23.23 -6.11
CA LEU A 339 9.30 22.82 -4.73
C LEU A 339 8.59 23.90 -3.89
N GLY A 340 8.20 25.01 -4.51
CA GLY A 340 7.42 26.10 -3.91
C GLY A 340 8.27 27.14 -3.16
N SER A 341 9.30 26.71 -2.43
CA SER A 341 10.19 27.61 -1.68
C SER A 341 11.53 26.96 -1.35
N ARG A 342 12.43 27.72 -0.72
CA ARG A 342 13.69 27.20 -0.18
C ARG A 342 13.46 26.16 0.92
N GLU A 343 12.49 26.38 1.80
CA GLU A 343 12.08 25.41 2.83
C GLU A 343 11.57 24.10 2.22
N GLY A 344 10.84 24.19 1.09
CA GLY A 344 10.42 23.01 0.33
C GLY A 344 11.61 22.21 -0.23
N VAL A 345 12.66 22.90 -0.69
CA VAL A 345 13.95 22.26 -1.05
C VAL A 345 14.52 21.56 0.18
N TRP A 346 14.65 22.25 1.31
CA TRP A 346 15.22 21.66 2.53
C TRP A 346 14.44 20.45 3.02
N GLN A 347 13.12 20.44 2.92
CA GLN A 347 12.28 19.29 3.28
C GLN A 347 12.48 18.08 2.36
N VAL A 348 12.69 18.31 1.05
CA VAL A 348 12.95 17.25 0.07
C VAL A 348 14.36 16.69 0.19
N PHE A 349 15.33 17.52 0.53
CA PHE A 349 16.74 17.14 0.66
C PHE A 349 17.18 16.92 2.12
N ASP A 350 16.23 16.85 3.06
CA ASP A 350 16.47 16.52 4.47
C ASP A 350 17.02 15.09 4.59
N ASP A 351 18.10 14.90 5.35
CA ASP A 351 18.76 13.61 5.58
C ASP A 351 17.99 12.74 6.58
N HIS A 352 17.23 13.35 7.49
CA HIS A 352 16.34 12.69 8.45
C HIS A 352 14.87 13.11 8.25
N PRO A 353 14.26 12.71 7.11
CA PRO A 353 13.00 13.30 6.69
C PRO A 353 11.82 12.91 7.58
N SER A 354 10.97 13.90 7.86
CA SER A 354 9.64 13.68 8.40
C SER A 354 8.64 13.24 7.31
N ALA A 355 7.53 12.64 7.75
CA ALA A 355 6.42 12.30 6.88
C ALA A 355 5.84 13.55 6.23
N SER A 356 6.18 13.77 4.96
CA SER A 356 5.87 14.97 4.21
C SER A 356 5.17 14.64 2.89
N ASP A 357 4.21 15.49 2.56
CA ASP A 357 3.43 15.38 1.34
C ASP A 357 3.82 16.54 0.40
N ALA A 358 4.04 16.21 -0.88
CA ALA A 358 4.25 17.20 -1.91
C ALA A 358 2.96 17.42 -2.72
N ASN A 359 2.69 18.67 -3.07
CA ASN A 359 1.52 19.02 -3.88
C ASN A 359 1.67 18.56 -5.33
N ILE A 360 0.61 17.98 -5.86
CA ILE A 360 0.45 17.63 -7.28
C ILE A 360 -0.85 18.23 -7.82
N LYS A 361 -1.14 18.10 -9.13
CA LYS A 361 -2.45 18.53 -9.64
C LYS A 361 -3.54 17.70 -8.98
N TYR A 362 -4.50 18.41 -8.40
CA TYR A 362 -5.70 17.84 -7.79
C TYR A 362 -5.43 16.88 -6.61
N GLY A 363 -4.31 17.06 -5.88
CA GLY A 363 -4.02 16.27 -4.69
C GLY A 363 -2.60 16.44 -4.17
N SER A 364 -2.14 15.45 -3.40
CA SER A 364 -0.78 15.36 -2.88
C SER A 364 -0.23 13.94 -3.04
N VAL A 365 1.10 13.81 -2.87
CA VAL A 365 1.82 12.53 -2.84
C VAL A 365 2.81 12.51 -1.68
N ARG A 366 2.89 11.38 -0.97
CA ARG A 366 3.86 11.15 0.12
C ARG A 366 5.26 10.96 -0.43
N LEU A 367 6.23 11.67 0.13
CA LEU A 367 7.64 11.56 -0.23
C LEU A 367 8.29 10.38 0.50
N VAL A 368 8.31 9.22 -0.14
CA VAL A 368 8.91 7.98 0.41
C VAL A 368 10.33 7.69 -0.10
N HIS A 369 10.83 8.49 -1.05
CA HIS A 369 12.14 8.30 -1.66
C HIS A 369 13.27 8.43 -0.63
N ALA A 370 14.20 7.48 -0.67
CA ALA A 370 15.39 7.44 0.17
C ALA A 370 16.61 8.09 -0.51
N VAL A 371 16.54 8.36 -1.82
CA VAL A 371 17.65 8.95 -2.57
C VAL A 371 17.18 10.08 -3.48
N ASN A 372 17.88 11.22 -3.43
CA ASN A 372 17.81 12.25 -4.45
C ASN A 372 19.07 12.28 -5.30
N ILE A 373 18.92 12.52 -6.59
CA ILE A 373 20.05 12.77 -7.50
C ILE A 373 19.75 14.03 -8.31
N ILE A 374 20.53 15.09 -8.12
CA ILE A 374 20.50 16.25 -9.00
C ILE A 374 21.45 15.97 -10.18
N ALA A 375 20.95 16.00 -11.40
CA ALA A 375 21.77 15.89 -12.61
C ALA A 375 21.78 17.23 -13.35
N LYS A 376 22.92 17.93 -13.34
CA LYS A 376 23.03 19.27 -13.92
C LYS A 376 24.38 19.53 -14.59
N THR A 377 24.41 20.47 -15.53
CA THR A 377 25.66 20.87 -16.20
C THR A 377 26.53 21.81 -15.38
N THR A 378 25.93 22.50 -14.42
CA THR A 378 26.59 23.44 -13.50
C THR A 378 27.56 22.70 -12.59
N PRO A 379 28.69 23.31 -12.18
CA PRO A 379 29.52 22.80 -11.10
C PRO A 379 28.77 22.74 -9.78
N TYR A 380 29.06 21.73 -8.95
CA TYR A 380 28.33 21.52 -7.70
C TYR A 380 28.45 22.73 -6.77
N ALA A 381 29.64 23.31 -6.59
CA ALA A 381 29.85 24.44 -5.69
C ALA A 381 28.97 25.66 -6.06
N GLU A 382 28.97 26.03 -7.35
CA GLU A 382 28.13 27.12 -7.88
C GLU A 382 26.63 26.83 -7.65
N TYR A 383 26.21 25.58 -7.82
CA TYR A 383 24.82 25.20 -7.65
C TYR A 383 24.39 25.20 -6.17
N LEU A 384 25.20 24.61 -5.30
CA LEU A 384 24.92 24.52 -3.86
C LEU A 384 24.95 25.90 -3.21
N ASP A 385 25.89 26.76 -3.60
CA ASP A 385 25.91 28.17 -3.19
C ASP A 385 24.67 28.91 -3.68
N GLY A 386 24.22 28.63 -4.90
CA GLY A 386 22.99 29.21 -5.43
C GLY A 386 21.74 28.84 -4.62
N LEU A 387 21.64 27.62 -4.09
CA LEU A 387 20.48 27.20 -3.27
C LEU A 387 20.38 27.98 -1.95
N ALA A 388 21.52 28.27 -1.32
CA ALA A 388 21.59 29.08 -0.11
C ALA A 388 21.62 30.60 -0.40
N GLY A 389 21.89 31.01 -1.64
CA GLY A 389 22.00 32.42 -2.04
C GLY A 389 20.66 33.14 -2.15
N GLU A 390 20.72 34.46 -2.37
CA GLU A 390 19.56 35.32 -2.58
C GLU A 390 18.74 34.90 -3.81
N TYR A 391 17.41 34.89 -3.71
CA TYR A 391 16.52 34.69 -4.85
C TYR A 391 15.25 35.52 -4.76
N THR A 392 14.60 35.74 -5.91
CA THR A 392 13.29 36.38 -5.97
C THR A 392 12.23 35.34 -6.32
N ASP A 393 11.15 35.28 -5.54
CA ASP A 393 10.04 34.36 -5.79
C ASP A 393 9.12 34.83 -6.93
N ALA A 394 8.17 33.99 -7.33
CA ALA A 394 7.21 34.32 -8.39
C ALA A 394 6.25 35.48 -8.02
N SER A 395 6.14 35.83 -6.74
CA SER A 395 5.36 36.96 -6.24
C SER A 395 6.16 38.26 -6.21
N GLY A 396 7.45 38.21 -6.53
CA GLY A 396 8.36 39.34 -6.53
C GLY A 396 9.01 39.64 -5.18
N ASN A 397 8.88 38.76 -4.18
CA ASN A 397 9.55 38.93 -2.89
C ASN A 397 11.00 38.46 -3.00
N VAL A 398 11.92 39.26 -2.44
CA VAL A 398 13.34 38.91 -2.34
C VAL A 398 13.58 38.16 -1.04
N HIS A 399 14.22 37.01 -1.14
CA HIS A 399 14.61 36.17 -0.02
C HIS A 399 16.13 36.27 0.15
N GLU A 400 16.57 36.70 1.33
CA GLU A 400 18.00 36.87 1.64
C GLU A 400 18.75 35.53 1.62
N ALA A 401 20.08 35.61 1.52
CA ALA A 401 20.95 34.46 1.58
C ALA A 401 20.97 33.83 2.99
N GLU A 402 21.06 32.52 3.05
CA GLU A 402 21.22 31.72 4.26
C GLU A 402 22.65 31.19 4.39
N ASP A 403 22.95 30.58 5.53
CA ASP A 403 24.21 29.86 5.72
C ASP A 403 24.38 28.77 4.65
N ARG A 404 25.53 28.79 3.98
CA ARG A 404 25.93 27.82 2.95
C ARG A 404 25.94 26.39 3.51
N SER A 405 26.19 26.23 4.81
CA SER A 405 26.15 24.92 5.49
C SER A 405 24.80 24.21 5.29
N GLN A 406 23.69 24.96 5.17
CA GLN A 406 22.35 24.39 4.94
C GLN A 406 22.27 23.65 3.61
N SER A 407 22.90 24.18 2.56
CA SER A 407 22.93 23.52 1.26
C SER A 407 24.01 22.43 1.25
N TRP A 408 25.23 22.77 1.64
CA TRP A 408 26.39 21.89 1.50
C TRP A 408 26.32 20.65 2.40
N GLY A 409 25.83 20.80 3.63
CA GLY A 409 25.64 19.71 4.59
C GLY A 409 24.57 18.69 4.18
N ARG A 410 23.73 18.99 3.18
CA ARG A 410 22.71 18.06 2.67
C ARG A 410 23.20 17.17 1.54
N PHE A 411 24.40 17.40 0.99
CA PHE A 411 24.94 16.61 -0.13
C PHE A 411 26.23 15.91 0.30
N PRO A 412 26.17 14.68 0.83
CA PRO A 412 27.38 13.97 1.25
C PRO A 412 28.31 13.63 0.08
N VAL A 413 27.76 13.39 -1.11
CA VAL A 413 28.52 12.92 -2.27
C VAL A 413 28.18 13.71 -3.53
N VAL A 414 29.22 14.15 -4.24
CA VAL A 414 29.09 14.81 -5.54
C VAL A 414 29.99 14.15 -6.59
N PHE A 415 29.57 14.24 -7.86
CA PHE A 415 30.28 13.69 -9.00
C PHE A 415 30.59 14.78 -10.01
N GLU A 416 31.84 14.79 -10.48
CA GLU A 416 32.26 15.62 -11.60
C GLU A 416 32.44 14.73 -12.83
N VAL A 417 31.60 14.96 -13.85
CA VAL A 417 31.58 14.13 -15.07
C VAL A 417 32.18 14.89 -16.25
N THR A 418 33.25 14.34 -16.81
CA THR A 418 33.88 14.75 -18.07
C THR A 418 33.51 13.77 -19.19
N PRO A 419 33.89 14.04 -20.46
CA PRO A 419 33.63 13.09 -21.56
C PRO A 419 34.28 11.70 -21.39
N ASP A 420 35.32 11.60 -20.57
CA ASP A 420 36.23 10.46 -20.44
C ASP A 420 36.45 9.98 -18.98
N SER A 421 35.91 10.70 -18.00
CA SER A 421 36.00 10.29 -16.60
C SER A 421 34.83 10.76 -15.74
N ILE A 422 34.63 10.03 -14.66
CA ILE A 422 33.70 10.34 -13.58
C ILE A 422 34.54 10.40 -12.32
N GLU A 423 34.62 11.57 -11.71
CA GLU A 423 35.29 11.78 -10.42
C GLU A 423 34.24 11.83 -9.32
N MET A 424 34.48 11.10 -8.24
CA MET A 424 33.61 11.06 -7.07
C MET A 424 34.28 11.79 -5.92
N LEU A 425 33.53 12.69 -5.30
CA LEU A 425 33.97 13.49 -4.18
C LEU A 425 33.03 13.26 -2.98
N LEU A 426 33.63 13.17 -1.80
CA LEU A 426 32.94 13.00 -0.52
C LEU A 426 33.10 14.29 0.29
N ASN A 427 32.01 14.77 0.87
CA ASN A 427 32.02 15.93 1.76
C ASN A 427 32.83 15.60 3.02
N ARG A 428 33.74 16.48 3.43
CA ARG A 428 34.67 16.24 4.54
C ARG A 428 33.96 16.10 5.88
N GLY A 429 32.84 16.79 6.08
CA GLY A 429 32.06 16.64 7.30
C GLY A 429 31.50 15.23 7.50
N PHE A 430 31.22 14.52 6.40
CA PHE A 430 30.77 13.12 6.43
C PHE A 430 31.92 12.10 6.39
N ALA A 431 33.10 12.50 5.92
CA ALA A 431 34.24 11.59 5.76
C ALA A 431 35.00 11.38 7.07
N ASP A 432 35.21 12.47 7.80
CA ASP A 432 36.09 12.52 8.97
C ASP A 432 35.33 12.83 10.28
N ASP A 433 33.98 12.87 10.23
CA ASP A 433 33.11 13.32 11.35
C ASP A 433 33.56 14.69 11.89
N THR A 434 33.75 15.64 10.97
CA THR A 434 34.24 16.99 11.26
C THR A 434 33.16 18.02 10.95
N ASP A 435 33.27 19.23 11.49
CA ASP A 435 32.36 20.34 11.13
C ASP A 435 32.68 21.00 9.77
N ASP A 436 33.59 20.42 8.96
CA ASP A 436 33.98 20.96 7.65
C ASP A 436 33.04 20.52 6.52
N PHE A 437 31.80 21.00 6.56
CA PHE A 437 30.78 20.71 5.55
C PHE A 437 30.97 21.50 4.24
N LEU A 438 31.86 22.49 4.20
CA LEU A 438 32.10 23.36 3.04
C LEU A 438 33.20 22.87 2.10
N ALA A 439 33.76 21.69 2.36
CA ALA A 439 34.84 21.12 1.59
C ALA A 439 34.54 19.68 1.14
N TYR A 440 35.09 19.32 -0.02
CA TYR A 440 34.99 17.98 -0.60
C TYR A 440 36.38 17.43 -0.90
N GLN A 441 36.55 16.13 -0.68
CA GLN A 441 37.76 15.39 -1.04
C GLN A 441 37.49 14.37 -2.13
N LYS A 442 38.44 14.21 -3.06
CA LYS A 442 38.34 13.21 -4.13
C LYS A 442 38.60 11.82 -3.58
N VAL A 443 37.66 10.91 -3.73
CA VAL A 443 37.74 9.54 -3.19
C VAL A 443 37.90 8.47 -4.26
N ALA A 444 37.37 8.71 -5.47
CA ALA A 444 37.52 7.78 -6.59
C ALA A 444 37.50 8.49 -7.94
N ARG A 445 38.15 7.88 -8.93
CA ARG A 445 38.07 8.30 -10.34
C ARG A 445 37.90 7.09 -11.24
N MET A 446 36.82 7.10 -12.01
CA MET A 446 36.53 6.10 -13.02
C MET A 446 36.88 6.68 -14.39
N ARG A 447 37.71 5.98 -15.16
CA ARG A 447 38.04 6.35 -16.55
C ARG A 447 37.04 5.68 -17.48
N ALA A 448 35.93 6.37 -17.75
CA ALA A 448 34.87 5.86 -18.59
C ALA A 448 34.18 7.00 -19.33
N SER A 449 33.76 6.72 -20.57
CA SER A 449 32.91 7.63 -21.33
C SER A 449 31.46 7.14 -21.26
N MET A 450 30.60 7.87 -20.54
CA MET A 450 29.18 7.53 -20.49
C MET A 450 28.52 7.54 -21.86
N LYS A 451 29.02 8.36 -22.80
CA LYS A 451 28.56 8.31 -24.20
C LYS A 451 28.86 6.95 -24.83
N ALA A 452 30.08 6.44 -24.67
CA ALA A 452 30.47 5.14 -25.22
C ALA A 452 29.70 4.00 -24.54
N VAL A 453 29.52 4.07 -23.22
CA VAL A 453 28.70 3.12 -22.45
C VAL A 453 27.26 3.08 -23.00
N CYS A 454 26.58 4.21 -23.07
CA CYS A 454 25.21 4.26 -23.62
C CYS A 454 25.15 3.74 -25.05
N SER A 455 26.04 4.19 -25.94
CA SER A 455 26.05 3.72 -27.33
C SER A 455 26.33 2.21 -27.45
N GLY A 456 27.13 1.62 -26.56
CA GLY A 456 27.36 0.19 -26.53
C GLY A 456 26.14 -0.59 -26.05
N LEU A 457 25.45 -0.10 -25.02
CA LEU A 457 24.20 -0.72 -24.52
C LEU A 457 23.06 -0.59 -25.54
N ASP A 458 22.91 0.57 -26.17
CA ASP A 458 21.89 0.84 -27.21
C ASP A 458 22.07 -0.03 -28.47
N ALA A 459 23.27 -0.59 -28.67
CA ALA A 459 23.56 -1.49 -29.78
C ALA A 459 23.07 -2.93 -29.55
N ILE A 460 22.59 -3.26 -28.35
CA ILE A 460 22.05 -4.59 -28.00
C ILE A 460 20.55 -4.60 -28.30
N GLU A 461 20.14 -5.45 -29.26
CA GLU A 461 18.75 -5.53 -29.74
C GLU A 461 17.80 -6.15 -28.70
N SER A 462 18.23 -7.21 -28.01
CA SER A 462 17.42 -7.89 -27.01
C SER A 462 17.31 -7.07 -25.73
N ASP A 463 16.09 -6.78 -25.29
CA ASP A 463 15.84 -6.02 -24.06
C ASP A 463 16.40 -6.75 -22.82
N GLU A 464 16.27 -8.08 -22.77
CA GLU A 464 16.78 -8.91 -21.67
C GLU A 464 18.31 -8.91 -21.61
N GLU A 465 18.97 -9.07 -22.77
CA GLU A 465 20.44 -9.03 -22.84
C GLU A 465 20.97 -7.62 -22.53
N ARG A 466 20.28 -6.57 -23.00
CA ARG A 466 20.64 -5.19 -22.72
C ARG A 466 20.51 -4.87 -21.24
N GLU A 467 19.49 -5.39 -20.58
CA GLU A 467 19.30 -5.25 -19.13
C GLU A 467 20.43 -5.95 -18.36
N ALA A 468 20.73 -7.21 -18.70
CA ALA A 468 21.83 -7.95 -18.10
C ALA A 468 23.19 -7.23 -18.29
N ALA A 469 23.46 -6.72 -19.50
CA ALA A 469 24.66 -5.94 -19.79
C ALA A 469 24.71 -4.63 -19.02
N THR A 470 23.56 -3.96 -18.82
CA THR A 470 23.45 -2.73 -18.03
C THR A 470 23.92 -2.96 -16.61
N PHE A 471 23.48 -4.05 -15.97
CA PHE A 471 23.93 -4.42 -14.62
C PHE A 471 25.41 -4.80 -14.57
N GLN A 472 25.92 -5.58 -15.54
CA GLN A 472 27.33 -5.94 -15.58
C GLN A 472 28.26 -4.72 -15.72
N VAL A 473 27.91 -3.78 -16.61
CA VAL A 473 28.65 -2.53 -16.77
C VAL A 473 28.55 -1.67 -15.51
N GLY A 474 27.33 -1.55 -14.95
CA GLY A 474 27.07 -0.79 -13.72
C GLY A 474 27.84 -1.33 -12.52
N GLU A 475 27.93 -2.65 -12.36
CA GLU A 475 28.67 -3.30 -11.28
C GLU A 475 30.14 -2.92 -11.28
N VAL A 476 30.79 -2.90 -12.45
CA VAL A 476 32.20 -2.50 -12.56
C VAL A 476 32.37 -0.99 -12.43
N LEU A 477 31.55 -0.21 -13.13
CA LEU A 477 31.70 1.24 -13.23
C LEU A 477 31.36 1.94 -11.91
N LEU A 478 30.29 1.52 -11.24
CA LEU A 478 29.75 2.19 -10.06
C LEU A 478 30.14 1.52 -8.75
N ARG A 479 30.99 0.47 -8.77
CA ARG A 479 31.41 -0.23 -7.55
C ARG A 479 31.86 0.71 -6.42
N PRO A 480 32.77 1.67 -6.66
CA PRO A 480 33.24 2.56 -5.58
C PRO A 480 32.10 3.42 -5.02
N ILE A 481 31.15 3.80 -5.89
CA ILE A 481 30.01 4.63 -5.54
C ILE A 481 29.02 3.85 -4.67
N ILE A 482 28.72 2.61 -5.05
CA ILE A 482 27.81 1.73 -4.33
C ILE A 482 28.40 1.34 -2.97
N ASP A 483 29.70 1.05 -2.91
CA ASP A 483 30.38 0.75 -1.65
C ASP A 483 30.36 1.98 -0.70
N GLN A 484 30.59 3.20 -1.22
CA GLN A 484 30.44 4.41 -0.41
C GLN A 484 28.99 4.65 0.02
N HIS A 485 28.01 4.46 -0.86
CA HIS A 485 26.60 4.59 -0.51
C HIS A 485 26.26 3.70 0.69
N ARG A 486 26.69 2.43 0.65
CA ARG A 486 26.48 1.48 1.75
C ARG A 486 27.22 1.90 3.02
N ALA A 487 28.44 2.41 2.91
CA ALA A 487 29.21 2.87 4.06
C ALA A 487 28.58 4.07 4.78
N LEU A 488 27.87 4.92 4.03
CA LEU A 488 27.16 6.08 4.58
C LEU A 488 25.74 5.75 5.09
N GLN A 489 25.23 4.54 4.87
CA GLN A 489 23.92 4.16 5.41
C GLN A 489 24.05 3.80 6.90
N PRO A 490 23.16 4.33 7.76
CA PRO A 490 23.15 3.94 9.16
C PRO A 490 22.81 2.45 9.31
N VAL A 491 23.62 1.72 10.08
CA VAL A 491 23.38 0.30 10.39
C VAL A 491 22.57 0.22 11.68
N ALA A 492 21.36 -0.33 11.60
CA ALA A 492 20.46 -0.50 12.75
C ALA A 492 20.61 -1.91 13.37
N ASP A 493 21.79 -2.23 13.87
CA ASP A 493 22.14 -3.56 14.41
C ASP A 493 22.34 -3.58 15.95
N ARG A 494 22.30 -2.42 16.60
CA ARG A 494 22.52 -2.26 18.04
C ARG A 494 21.23 -2.41 18.85
N ALA A 495 21.34 -2.96 20.06
CA ALA A 495 20.22 -3.04 20.99
C ALA A 495 19.85 -1.64 21.52
N GLY A 496 18.55 -1.33 21.54
CA GLY A 496 18.08 0.02 21.89
C GLY A 496 18.47 0.48 23.30
N ALA A 497 18.57 -0.44 24.27
CA ALA A 497 18.96 -0.11 25.64
C ALA A 497 20.40 0.41 25.74
N ASP A 498 21.32 -0.18 24.98
CA ASP A 498 22.74 0.21 24.99
C ASP A 498 22.92 1.59 24.35
N VAL A 499 22.26 1.82 23.21
CA VAL A 499 22.28 3.12 22.52
C VAL A 499 21.68 4.23 23.38
N VAL A 500 20.54 3.97 24.03
CA VAL A 500 19.92 4.96 24.92
C VAL A 500 20.81 5.26 26.11
N GLY A 501 21.46 4.25 26.70
CA GLY A 501 22.41 4.44 27.80
C GLY A 501 23.59 5.35 27.42
N GLU A 502 24.18 5.12 26.25
CA GLU A 502 25.27 5.96 25.72
C GLU A 502 24.81 7.40 25.43
N LEU A 503 23.66 7.56 24.76
CA LEU A 503 23.12 8.89 24.46
C LEU A 503 22.82 9.68 25.72
N LEU A 504 22.19 9.06 26.72
CA LEU A 504 21.89 9.71 28.00
C LEU A 504 23.17 10.09 28.77
N ALA A 505 24.25 9.30 28.65
CA ALA A 505 25.53 9.63 29.25
C ALA A 505 26.22 10.83 28.59
N GLY A 506 25.94 11.09 27.31
CA GLY A 506 26.46 12.24 26.57
C GLY A 506 25.62 13.51 26.68
N ILE A 507 24.40 13.45 27.23
CA ILE A 507 23.55 14.63 27.42
C ILE A 507 23.92 15.33 28.73
N GLU A 508 24.55 16.49 28.60
CA GLU A 508 24.75 17.41 29.71
C GLU A 508 23.57 18.40 29.78
N VAL A 509 22.95 18.51 30.96
CA VAL A 509 21.89 19.50 31.23
C VAL A 509 22.45 20.56 32.16
N LEU A 510 22.79 21.71 31.59
CA LEU A 510 23.28 22.86 32.35
C LEU A 510 22.12 23.51 33.09
N ASP A 511 22.32 23.82 34.38
CA ASP A 511 21.42 24.64 35.16
C ASP A 511 21.73 26.13 34.97
N GLY A 512 20.97 27.01 35.62
CA GLY A 512 21.06 28.46 35.38
C GLY A 512 22.46 29.06 35.64
N GLU A 513 23.21 28.52 36.60
CA GLU A 513 24.55 29.01 36.92
C GLU A 513 25.60 28.42 35.97
N ALA A 514 25.48 27.13 35.65
CA ALA A 514 26.37 26.48 34.68
C ALA A 514 26.17 27.03 33.24
N LEU A 515 24.94 27.41 32.88
CA LEU A 515 24.64 28.04 31.60
C LEU A 515 25.30 29.43 31.47
N GLU A 516 25.21 30.26 32.51
CA GLU A 516 25.87 31.58 32.51
C GLU A 516 27.39 31.47 32.38
N GLN A 517 28.00 30.44 32.97
CA GLN A 517 29.44 30.16 32.83
C GLN A 517 29.79 29.69 31.42
N ALA A 518 29.03 28.74 30.88
CA ALA A 518 29.23 28.24 29.51
C ALA A 518 29.07 29.35 28.46
N ASP A 519 28.07 30.22 28.62
CA ASP A 519 27.84 31.36 27.72
C ASP A 519 28.98 32.40 27.82
N ALA A 520 29.52 32.63 29.02
CA ALA A 520 30.66 33.52 29.22
C ALA A 520 31.95 32.95 28.60
N GLU A 521 32.18 31.65 28.73
CA GLU A 521 33.31 30.95 28.11
C GLU A 521 33.17 30.97 26.58
N HIS A 522 31.99 30.65 26.04
CA HIS A 522 31.74 30.70 24.60
C HIS A 522 31.88 32.13 24.04
N ALA A 523 31.39 33.14 24.75
CA ALA A 523 31.57 34.54 24.35
C ALA A 523 33.05 34.95 24.33
N ALA A 524 33.86 34.44 25.27
CA ALA A 524 35.30 34.66 25.28
C ALA A 524 36.00 33.96 24.11
N GLU A 525 35.61 32.73 23.77
CA GLU A 525 36.12 31.99 22.62
C GLU A 525 35.76 32.66 21.28
N VAL A 526 34.50 33.06 21.10
CA VAL A 526 34.06 33.78 19.90
C VAL A 526 34.81 35.11 19.78
N HIS A 527 34.99 35.84 20.89
CA HIS A 527 35.76 37.08 20.89
C HIS A 527 37.24 36.83 20.51
N ALA A 528 37.85 35.75 21.00
CA ALA A 528 39.21 35.36 20.62
C ALA A 528 39.31 34.99 19.14
N ALA A 529 38.36 34.21 18.61
CA ALA A 529 38.30 33.82 17.20
C ALA A 529 38.10 35.01 16.26
N VAL A 530 37.29 36.01 16.66
CA VAL A 530 37.13 37.26 15.91
C VAL A 530 38.44 38.06 15.88
N LEU A 531 39.15 38.14 17.00
CA LEU A 531 40.45 38.82 17.05
C LEU A 531 41.50 38.14 16.16
N ASP A 532 41.54 36.80 16.15
CA ASP A 532 42.42 36.05 15.24
C ASP A 532 42.01 36.23 13.77
N GLY A 533 40.72 36.24 13.46
CA GLY A 533 40.20 36.51 12.11
C GLY A 533 40.57 37.90 11.60
N VAL A 534 40.47 38.93 12.44
CA VAL A 534 40.88 40.31 12.12
C VAL A 534 42.39 40.39 11.89
N ALA A 535 43.19 39.68 12.70
CA ALA A 535 44.64 39.62 12.52
C ALA A 535 45.04 38.95 11.18
N VAL A 536 44.33 37.89 10.78
CA VAL A 536 44.53 37.24 9.46
C VAL A 536 44.13 38.17 8.31
N GLU A 537 43.03 38.91 8.44
CA GLU A 537 42.59 39.88 7.42
C GLU A 537 43.58 41.05 7.27
N GLU A 538 44.14 41.56 8.37
CA GLU A 538 45.18 42.61 8.34
C GLU A 538 46.46 42.10 7.67
N GLU A 539 46.88 40.87 7.95
CA GLU A 539 48.06 40.27 7.32
C GLU A 539 47.84 40.04 5.81
N GLN A 540 46.65 39.61 5.39
CA GLN A 540 46.30 39.49 3.98
C GLN A 540 46.29 40.85 3.27
N ARG A 541 45.75 41.90 3.91
CA ARG A 541 45.81 43.28 3.38
C ARG A 541 47.25 43.78 3.28
N ARG A 542 48.10 43.46 4.26
CA ARG A 542 49.53 43.77 4.25
C ARG A 542 50.24 43.09 3.08
N GLN A 543 49.98 41.80 2.86
CA GLN A 543 50.54 41.06 1.73
C GLN A 543 50.04 41.57 0.37
N ALA A 544 48.76 41.93 0.25
CA ALA A 544 48.23 42.55 -0.97
C ALA A 544 48.90 43.90 -1.26
N ARG A 545 49.17 44.71 -0.22
CA ARG A 545 49.88 45.99 -0.33
C ARG A 545 51.33 45.79 -0.80
N LEU A 546 52.02 44.79 -0.24
CA LEU A 546 53.39 44.43 -0.64
C LEU A 546 53.44 43.87 -2.08
N ALA A 547 52.43 43.10 -2.49
CA ALA A 547 52.30 42.61 -3.87
C ALA A 547 52.09 43.75 -4.87
N SER A 548 51.23 44.72 -4.53
CA SER A 548 51.01 45.93 -5.33
C SER A 548 52.29 46.78 -5.46
N GLN A 549 53.01 46.99 -4.35
CA GLN A 549 54.30 47.69 -4.36
C GLN A 549 55.35 46.97 -5.21
N ARG A 550 55.41 45.63 -5.17
CA ARG A 550 56.28 44.83 -6.05
C ARG A 550 55.92 44.98 -7.52
N GLU A 551 54.64 45.05 -7.85
CA GLU A 551 54.18 45.26 -9.21
C GLU A 551 54.56 46.67 -9.72
N GLU A 552 54.42 47.70 -8.89
CA GLU A 552 54.90 49.06 -9.22
C GLU A 552 56.42 49.11 -9.39
N LEU A 553 57.19 48.48 -8.50
CA LEU A 553 58.64 48.36 -8.64
C LEU A 553 59.04 47.65 -9.94
N THR A 554 58.27 46.65 -10.35
CA THR A 554 58.49 45.95 -11.63
C THR A 554 58.23 46.87 -12.80
N LYS A 555 57.14 47.66 -12.78
CA LYS A 555 56.83 48.67 -13.81
C LYS A 555 57.89 49.78 -13.88
N VAL A 556 58.40 50.22 -12.74
CA VAL A 556 59.51 51.20 -12.66
C VAL A 556 60.80 50.61 -13.23
N ASN A 557 61.13 49.37 -12.90
CA ASN A 557 62.32 48.70 -13.44
C ASN A 557 62.21 48.46 -14.96
N GLU A 558 61.03 48.11 -15.47
CA GLU A 558 60.77 48.03 -16.91
C GLU A 558 60.85 49.40 -17.59
N HIS A 559 60.44 50.47 -16.92
CA HIS A 559 60.57 51.84 -17.43
C HIS A 559 62.04 52.28 -17.47
N ILE A 560 62.82 51.98 -16.42
CA ILE A 560 64.27 52.21 -16.38
C ILE A 560 64.99 51.38 -17.45
N GLY A 561 64.56 50.14 -17.68
CA GLY A 561 65.06 49.28 -18.76
C GLY A 561 64.83 49.90 -20.14
N ARG A 562 63.61 50.39 -20.39
CA ARG A 562 63.27 51.12 -21.63
C ARG A 562 64.06 52.41 -21.81
N LEU A 563 64.32 53.17 -20.74
CA LEU A 563 65.14 54.38 -20.79
C LEU A 563 66.62 54.07 -21.10
N ARG A 564 67.15 52.94 -20.59
CA ARG A 564 68.49 52.45 -20.94
C ARG A 564 68.61 52.00 -22.38
N GLU A 565 67.62 51.29 -22.91
CA GLU A 565 67.58 50.88 -24.32
C GLU A 565 67.42 52.07 -25.28
N ALA A 566 66.77 53.16 -24.82
CA ALA A 566 66.62 54.41 -25.57
C ALA A 566 67.84 55.35 -25.50
N GLY A 567 68.94 54.95 -24.83
CA GLY A 567 70.20 55.71 -24.79
C GLY A 567 70.20 56.94 -23.87
N PHE A 568 69.22 57.10 -23.00
CA PHE A 568 69.15 58.20 -22.03
C PHE A 568 69.49 57.70 -20.63
N TYR A 569 70.78 57.68 -20.23
CA TYR A 569 71.27 58.14 -18.92
C TYR A 569 72.76 57.81 -18.66
N GLU A 570 73.57 58.85 -18.46
CA GLU A 570 74.63 58.87 -17.44
C GLU A 570 74.13 59.79 -16.30
N LEU A 571 73.98 59.28 -15.07
CA LEU A 571 73.93 60.13 -13.87
C LEU A 571 74.80 59.55 -12.74
N PRO A 572 75.35 60.41 -11.85
CA PRO A 572 76.46 60.11 -10.96
C PRO A 572 76.05 59.32 -9.70
N GLN A 573 77.04 58.64 -9.10
CA GLN A 573 76.88 57.71 -7.97
C GLN A 573 76.33 58.30 -6.66
N SER A 574 76.09 59.61 -6.55
CA SER A 574 75.64 60.26 -5.31
C SER A 574 74.15 60.07 -4.99
N SER A 575 73.31 59.71 -5.96
CA SER A 575 71.84 59.58 -5.74
C SER A 575 71.36 58.17 -5.43
N ARG A 576 72.28 57.18 -5.34
CA ARG A 576 71.94 55.77 -5.08
C ARG A 576 71.62 55.47 -3.62
N ARG A 577 72.05 56.33 -2.69
CA ARG A 577 71.94 56.13 -1.24
C ARG A 577 70.57 56.57 -0.70
N GLU A 578 70.01 57.67 -1.21
CA GLU A 578 68.69 58.17 -0.80
C GLU A 578 67.53 57.27 -1.22
N VAL A 579 67.65 56.56 -2.35
CA VAL A 579 66.57 55.65 -2.82
C VAL A 579 66.57 54.33 -2.04
N LEU A 580 67.73 53.86 -1.57
CA LEU A 580 67.83 52.65 -0.74
C LEU A 580 67.37 52.91 0.70
N ASP A 581 67.65 54.08 1.27
CA ASP A 581 67.19 54.45 2.62
C ASP A 581 65.65 54.58 2.71
N ILE A 582 64.97 54.95 1.62
CA ILE A 582 63.49 54.97 1.56
C ILE A 582 62.88 53.55 1.51
N ILE A 583 63.62 52.56 1.00
CA ILE A 583 63.15 51.17 0.87
C ILE A 583 63.35 50.38 2.18
N GLU A 584 64.40 50.67 2.95
CA GLU A 584 64.68 49.97 4.22
C GLU A 584 63.96 50.59 5.44
N GLY A 585 63.53 51.86 5.36
CA GLY A 585 62.84 52.56 6.46
C GLY A 585 61.33 52.25 6.63
N GLY A 586 60.74 51.42 5.76
CA GLY A 586 59.31 51.10 5.76
C GLY A 586 58.88 49.90 6.63
N ALA A 587 59.80 49.34 7.43
CA ALA A 587 59.55 48.21 8.33
C ALA A 587 59.77 48.62 9.79
N SER A 588 58.79 49.32 10.36
CA SER A 588 58.59 49.44 11.81
C SER A 588 57.12 49.58 12.12
#